data_AF-A0A535FIW9-F1
#
_entry.id   AF-A0A535FIW9-F1
#
_cell.length_a   1.000
_cell.length_b   1.000
_cell.length_c   1.000
_cell.angle_alpha   90.00
_cell.angle_beta   90.00
_cell.angle_gamma   90.00
#
_symmetry.space_group_name_H-M   'P 1'
#
loop_
_entity.id
_entity.type
_entity.pdbx_description
1 polymer ?
#
loop_
_entity_poly.entity_id
_entity_poly.type
_entity_poly.pdbx_seq_one_letter_code
_entity_poly.pdbx_strand_id
1 'polypeptide(L)'
;MNSTARFVIKSVAWIGVFMLIIVVFHIGGSTIALHVGQFSPLCGAFIGGFLALISAILPAQRKEATEPWLRNERLAWALIGFGVIMWGFGDCIWRYYMSIGQSPFPSLADIGYFSFPLLVFAGLLLQPPSGAGRKRLLILLDSLISMGSILAIAWYLLLGSLAQAPGEANLAKFLGLYYPITDTALLSCVMFL
;
A
#
# COMPACT_ATOMS: atom_id res chain seq x y z
N MET A 1 -0.18 -20.72 16.79
CA MET A 1 -1.08 -19.58 16.54
C MET A 1 -2.33 -19.73 17.41
N ASN A 2 -2.61 -18.76 18.29
CA ASN A 2 -3.68 -18.86 19.28
C ASN A 2 -5.07 -18.80 18.61
N SER A 3 -6.08 -19.45 19.22
CA SER A 3 -7.46 -19.50 18.71
C SER A 3 -8.05 -18.10 18.43
N THR A 4 -7.73 -17.15 19.31
CA THR A 4 -8.12 -15.74 19.22
C THR A 4 -7.58 -15.04 17.99
N ALA A 5 -6.30 -15.24 17.64
CA ALA A 5 -5.69 -14.62 16.45
C ALA A 5 -6.34 -15.12 15.15
N ARG A 6 -6.63 -16.42 15.05
CA ARG A 6 -7.35 -16.99 13.89
C ARG A 6 -8.76 -16.43 13.76
N PHE A 7 -9.45 -16.25 14.88
CA PHE A 7 -10.78 -15.66 14.89
C PHE A 7 -10.74 -14.22 14.39
N VAL A 8 -9.83 -13.38 14.90
CA VAL A 8 -9.68 -11.99 14.47
C VAL A 8 -9.40 -11.89 12.96
N ILE A 9 -8.44 -12.67 12.44
CA ILE A 9 -8.10 -12.66 11.01
C ILE A 9 -9.31 -13.04 10.16
N LYS A 10 -10.03 -14.12 10.52
CA LYS A 10 -11.22 -14.55 9.78
C LYS A 10 -12.32 -13.50 9.81
N SER A 11 -12.55 -12.86 10.96
CA SER A 11 -13.56 -11.81 11.09
C SER A 11 -13.23 -10.59 10.22
N VAL A 12 -11.97 -10.12 10.23
CA VAL A 12 -11.52 -9.02 9.37
C VAL A 12 -11.69 -9.37 7.89
N ALA A 13 -11.31 -10.59 7.49
CA ALA A 13 -11.48 -11.04 6.11
C ALA A 13 -12.96 -11.08 5.69
N TRP A 14 -13.85 -11.61 6.53
CA TRP A 14 -15.29 -11.63 6.25
C TRP A 14 -15.91 -10.24 6.15
N ILE A 15 -15.48 -9.31 7.01
CA ILE A 15 -15.91 -7.90 6.93
C ILE A 15 -15.48 -7.29 5.59
N GLY A 16 -14.24 -7.52 5.16
CA GLY A 16 -13.74 -7.04 3.86
C GLY A 16 -14.52 -7.61 2.68
N VAL A 17 -14.81 -8.90 2.68
CA VAL A 17 -15.64 -9.55 1.64
C VAL A 17 -17.06 -8.96 1.62
N PHE A 18 -17.66 -8.75 2.79
CA PHE A 18 -19.00 -8.16 2.90
C PHE A 18 -19.03 -6.71 2.38
N MET A 19 -18.03 -5.90 2.72
CA MET A 19 -17.88 -4.54 2.18
C MET A 19 -17.74 -4.55 0.65
N LEU A 20 -16.95 -5.48 0.11
CA LEU A 20 -16.77 -5.63 -1.33
C LEU A 20 -18.09 -6.00 -2.03
N ILE A 21 -18.88 -6.90 -1.43
CA ILE A 21 -20.21 -7.27 -1.93
C ILE A 21 -21.14 -6.04 -1.95
N ILE A 22 -21.16 -5.22 -0.88
CA ILE A 22 -21.97 -4.00 -0.84
C ILE A 22 -21.59 -3.04 -1.97
N VAL A 23 -20.29 -2.82 -2.19
CA VAL A 23 -19.79 -1.90 -3.21
C VAL A 23 -20.10 -2.40 -4.62
N VAL A 24 -19.87 -3.69 -4.90
CA VAL A 24 -20.09 -4.28 -6.25
C VAL A 24 -21.58 -4.32 -6.60
N PHE A 25 -22.41 -4.85 -5.71
CA PHE A 25 -23.84 -5.05 -5.97
C PHE A 25 -24.70 -3.84 -5.62
N HIS A 26 -24.08 -2.73 -5.17
CA HIS A 26 -24.77 -1.50 -4.76
C HIS A 26 -25.89 -1.75 -3.74
N ILE A 27 -25.65 -2.68 -2.81
CA ILE A 27 -26.64 -3.11 -1.81
C ILE A 27 -26.92 -1.95 -0.86
N GLY A 28 -28.19 -1.54 -0.77
CA GLY A 28 -28.60 -0.36 0.01
C GLY A 28 -28.57 0.96 -0.76
N GLY A 29 -28.34 0.92 -2.09
CA GLY A 29 -28.34 2.10 -2.95
C GLY A 29 -26.95 2.68 -3.20
N SER A 30 -26.85 3.54 -4.22
CA SER A 30 -25.57 4.10 -4.68
C SER A 30 -24.88 4.95 -3.62
N THR A 31 -25.63 5.68 -2.79
CA THR A 31 -25.06 6.51 -1.73
C THR A 31 -24.33 5.67 -0.68
N ILE A 32 -24.93 4.56 -0.22
CA ILE A 32 -24.32 3.67 0.77
C ILE A 32 -23.09 2.98 0.17
N ALA A 33 -23.19 2.47 -1.06
CA ALA A 33 -22.08 1.85 -1.75
C ALA A 33 -20.89 2.81 -1.93
N LEU A 34 -21.16 4.08 -2.26
CA LEU A 34 -20.14 5.12 -2.37
C LEU A 34 -19.47 5.41 -1.03
N HIS A 35 -20.25 5.58 0.05
CA HIS A 35 -19.67 5.84 1.37
C HIS A 35 -18.83 4.65 1.84
N VAL A 36 -19.31 3.41 1.69
CA VAL A 36 -18.55 2.21 2.05
C VAL A 36 -17.28 2.12 1.21
N GLY A 37 -17.36 2.35 -0.10
CA GLY A 37 -16.19 2.35 -0.99
C GLY A 37 -15.17 3.42 -0.63
N GLN A 38 -15.62 4.60 -0.20
CA GLN A 38 -14.74 5.69 0.19
C GLN A 38 -14.06 5.44 1.55
N PHE A 39 -14.78 4.95 2.57
CA PHE A 39 -14.23 4.81 3.94
C PHE A 39 -13.56 3.45 4.20
N SER A 40 -13.91 2.41 3.45
CA SER A 40 -13.33 1.06 3.62
C SER A 40 -11.80 1.04 3.51
N PRO A 41 -11.15 1.68 2.50
CA PRO A 41 -9.70 1.72 2.40
C PRO A 41 -9.02 2.34 3.63
N LEU A 42 -9.58 3.43 4.17
CA LEU A 42 -9.06 4.12 5.35
C LEU A 42 -9.10 3.21 6.59
N CYS A 43 -10.25 2.58 6.84
CA CYS A 43 -10.38 1.62 7.94
C CYS A 43 -9.42 0.44 7.77
N GLY A 44 -9.31 -0.10 6.55
CA GLY A 44 -8.38 -1.17 6.21
C GLY A 44 -6.92 -0.79 6.46
N ALA A 45 -6.53 0.44 6.13
CA ALA A 45 -5.17 0.93 6.33
C ALA A 45 -4.79 0.97 7.82
N PHE A 46 -5.64 1.55 8.69
CA PHE A 46 -5.34 1.57 10.12
C PHE A 46 -5.37 0.18 10.74
N ILE A 47 -6.42 -0.61 10.49
CA ILE A 47 -6.53 -1.96 11.06
C ILE A 47 -5.35 -2.83 10.60
N GLY A 48 -5.08 -2.88 9.29
CA GLY A 48 -3.99 -3.66 8.72
C GLY A 48 -2.62 -3.19 9.17
N GLY A 49 -2.38 -1.87 9.17
CA GLY A 49 -1.13 -1.27 9.60
C GLY A 49 -0.83 -1.50 11.08
N PHE A 50 -1.83 -1.35 11.96
CA PHE A 50 -1.67 -1.67 13.39
C PHE A 50 -1.45 -3.16 13.61
N LEU A 51 -2.17 -4.05 12.91
CA LEU A 51 -1.94 -5.49 13.01
C LEU A 51 -0.52 -5.88 12.59
N ALA A 52 0.01 -5.26 11.52
CA ALA A 52 1.39 -5.47 11.06
C ALA A 52 2.43 -4.95 12.06
N LEU A 53 2.19 -3.80 12.70
CA LEU A 53 3.06 -3.30 13.77
C LEU A 53 3.01 -4.20 15.01
N ILE A 54 1.82 -4.63 15.43
CA ILE A 54 1.63 -5.52 16.57
C ILE A 54 2.33 -6.87 16.31
N SER A 55 2.21 -7.43 15.11
CA SER A 55 2.88 -8.69 14.76
C SER A 55 4.41 -8.56 14.75
N ALA A 56 4.94 -7.39 14.39
CA ALA A 56 6.37 -7.11 14.46
C ALA A 56 6.89 -6.94 15.90
N ILE A 57 6.09 -6.37 16.81
CA ILE A 57 6.50 -6.01 18.19
C ILE A 57 6.29 -7.15 19.20
N LEU A 58 5.18 -7.90 19.12
CA LEU A 58 4.84 -8.93 20.11
C LEU A 58 5.94 -10.00 20.32
N PRO A 59 6.62 -10.50 19.26
CA PRO A 59 7.70 -11.48 19.43
C PRO A 59 8.97 -10.89 20.07
N ALA A 60 9.18 -9.57 20.00
CA ALA A 60 10.34 -8.90 20.60
C ALA A 60 10.22 -8.82 22.13
N GLN A 61 9.00 -8.70 22.65
CA GLN A 61 8.75 -8.64 24.09
C GLN A 61 8.93 -10.00 24.80
N ARG A 62 8.91 -11.11 24.06
CA ARG A 62 9.05 -12.46 24.62
C ARG A 62 10.50 -12.89 24.93
N LYS A 63 11.50 -12.03 24.65
CA LYS A 63 12.94 -12.33 24.89
C LYS A 63 13.38 -13.71 24.34
N GLU A 64 12.76 -14.21 23.28
CA GLU A 64 13.29 -15.36 22.56
C GLU A 64 14.58 -14.90 21.86
N ALA A 65 15.66 -15.64 22.05
CA ALA A 65 16.96 -15.36 21.43
C ALA A 65 16.76 -15.21 19.90
N THR A 66 16.72 -13.96 19.44
CA THR A 66 16.29 -13.69 18.08
C THR A 66 17.42 -13.94 17.10
N GLU A 67 17.31 -15.02 16.36
CA GLU A 67 18.15 -15.29 15.22
C GLU A 67 18.12 -14.13 14.20
N PRO A 68 19.23 -13.82 13.49
CA PRO A 68 19.33 -12.64 12.64
C PRO A 68 18.22 -12.51 11.56
N TRP A 69 17.72 -13.63 11.04
CA TRP A 69 16.66 -13.63 10.02
C TRP A 69 15.30 -13.14 10.56
N LEU A 70 14.98 -13.47 11.81
CA LEU A 70 13.77 -13.01 12.50
C LEU A 70 13.82 -11.50 12.78
N ARG A 71 15.02 -10.91 12.92
CA ARG A 71 15.16 -9.45 13.08
C ARG A 71 14.80 -8.70 11.80
N ASN A 72 15.27 -9.18 10.65
CA ASN A 72 14.98 -8.56 9.36
C ASN A 72 13.49 -8.69 9.01
N GLU A 73 12.89 -9.85 9.30
CA GLU A 73 11.45 -10.07 9.11
C GLU A 73 10.59 -9.13 9.99
N ARG A 74 11.00 -8.89 11.23
CA ARG A 74 10.31 -7.90 12.10
C ARG A 74 10.41 -6.49 11.56
N LEU A 75 11.60 -6.08 11.12
CA LEU A 75 11.80 -4.77 10.50
C LEU A 75 10.98 -4.64 9.21
N ALA A 76 10.90 -5.72 8.42
CA ALA A 76 10.11 -5.76 7.20
C ALA A 76 8.63 -5.49 7.48
N TRP A 77 8.02 -6.23 8.43
CA TRP A 77 6.63 -6.03 8.82
C TRP A 77 6.38 -4.67 9.48
N ALA A 78 7.34 -4.15 10.25
CA ALA A 78 7.24 -2.83 10.84
C ALA A 78 7.23 -1.72 9.78
N LEU A 79 8.10 -1.81 8.77
CA LEU A 79 8.14 -0.85 7.65
C LEU A 79 6.86 -0.91 6.83
N ILE A 80 6.36 -2.11 6.51
CA ILE A 80 5.08 -2.27 5.79
C ILE A 80 3.93 -1.65 6.61
N GLY A 81 3.84 -1.98 7.90
CA GLY A 81 2.79 -1.44 8.77
C GLY A 81 2.84 0.08 8.90
N PHE A 82 4.04 0.65 9.05
CA PHE A 82 4.23 2.10 9.10
C PHE A 82 3.89 2.77 7.77
N GLY A 83 4.27 2.17 6.64
CA GLY A 83 3.90 2.64 5.30
C GLY A 83 2.39 2.73 5.14
N VAL A 84 1.67 1.67 5.48
CA VAL A 84 0.20 1.61 5.38
C VAL A 84 -0.47 2.66 6.29
N ILE A 85 0.07 2.89 7.50
CA ILE A 85 -0.44 3.94 8.41
C ILE A 85 -0.18 5.33 7.83
N MET A 86 0.99 5.58 7.25
CA MET A 86 1.31 6.85 6.59
C MET A 86 0.37 7.13 5.41
N TRP A 87 0.03 6.10 4.63
CA TRP A 87 -1.01 6.20 3.61
C TRP A 87 -2.36 6.62 4.22
N GLY A 88 -2.77 5.97 5.32
CA GLY A 88 -4.02 6.31 6.02
C GLY A 88 -4.07 7.74 6.56
N PHE A 89 -2.94 8.27 7.05
CA PHE A 89 -2.84 9.69 7.41
C PHE A 89 -2.94 10.61 6.21
N GLY A 90 -2.31 10.25 5.09
CA GLY A 90 -2.47 10.95 3.81
C GLY A 90 -3.94 11.03 3.39
N ASP A 91 -4.66 9.90 3.45
CA ASP A 91 -6.09 9.84 3.11
C ASP A 91 -6.95 10.68 4.06
N CYS A 92 -6.67 10.69 5.37
CA CYS A 92 -7.33 11.59 6.31
C CYS A 92 -7.18 13.08 5.91
N ILE A 93 -5.97 13.50 5.56
CA ILE A 93 -5.69 14.88 5.13
C ILE A 93 -6.38 15.19 3.81
N TRP A 94 -6.33 14.26 2.85
CA TRP A 94 -6.99 14.41 1.55
C TRP A 94 -8.50 14.58 1.68
N ARG A 95 -9.13 13.76 2.54
CA ARG A 95 -10.55 13.86 2.86
C ARG A 95 -10.92 15.18 3.52
N TYR A 96 -10.06 15.70 4.40
CA TYR A 96 -10.27 17.02 4.98
C TYR A 96 -10.31 18.08 3.88
N TYR A 97 -9.37 18.07 2.93
CA TYR A 97 -9.42 18.98 1.78
C TYR A 97 -10.69 18.82 0.95
N MET A 98 -11.09 17.58 0.66
CA MET A 98 -12.33 17.31 -0.07
C MET A 98 -13.56 17.85 0.67
N SER A 99 -13.58 17.75 2.01
CA SER A 99 -14.69 18.24 2.83
C SER A 99 -14.86 19.76 2.80
N ILE A 100 -13.77 20.50 2.57
CA ILE A 100 -13.79 21.96 2.39
C ILE A 100 -13.89 22.37 0.91
N GLY A 101 -14.15 21.41 0.01
CA GLY A 101 -14.32 21.64 -1.42
C GLY A 101 -13.02 21.97 -2.16
N GLN A 102 -11.86 21.61 -1.60
CA GLN A 102 -10.56 21.84 -2.20
C GLN A 102 -9.92 20.52 -2.66
N SER A 103 -9.19 20.58 -3.77
CA SER A 103 -8.40 19.46 -4.29
C SER A 103 -6.99 19.95 -4.66
N PRO A 104 -6.22 20.45 -3.68
CA PRO A 104 -4.89 20.99 -3.94
C PRO A 104 -3.97 19.86 -4.39
N PHE A 105 -3.21 20.07 -5.47
CA PHE A 105 -2.16 19.16 -5.89
C PHE A 105 -0.95 19.97 -6.35
N PRO A 106 0.23 19.79 -5.73
CA PRO A 106 0.55 18.99 -4.54
C PRO A 106 -0.08 19.50 -3.23
N SER A 107 -0.11 18.66 -2.20
CA SER A 107 -0.73 18.89 -0.89
C SER A 107 0.04 18.22 0.25
N LEU A 108 -0.39 18.47 1.49
CA LEU A 108 0.15 17.76 2.66
C LEU A 108 -0.20 16.26 2.67
N ALA A 109 -1.26 15.83 1.98
CA ALA A 109 -1.62 14.42 1.87
C ALA A 109 -0.56 13.62 1.11
N ASP A 110 0.11 14.26 0.16
CA ASP A 110 1.15 13.65 -0.69
C ASP A 110 2.37 13.19 0.11
N ILE A 111 2.62 13.73 1.32
CA ILE A 111 3.68 13.23 2.20
C ILE A 111 3.38 11.78 2.61
N GLY A 112 2.14 11.48 2.98
CA GLY A 112 1.69 10.14 3.36
C GLY A 112 1.71 9.18 2.18
N TYR A 113 1.17 9.63 1.04
CA TYR A 113 1.13 8.84 -0.20
C TYR A 113 2.51 8.56 -0.78
N PHE A 114 3.44 9.51 -0.69
CA PHE A 114 4.82 9.33 -1.10
C PHE A 114 5.58 8.37 -0.18
N SER A 115 5.36 8.44 1.12
CA SER A 115 6.06 7.59 2.10
C SER A 115 5.63 6.12 2.01
N PHE A 116 4.37 5.86 1.68
CA PHE A 116 3.78 4.52 1.59
C PHE A 116 4.60 3.54 0.73
N PRO A 117 4.81 3.79 -0.58
CA PRO A 117 5.52 2.84 -1.43
C PRO A 117 6.98 2.67 -1.01
N LEU A 118 7.67 3.73 -0.58
CA LEU A 118 9.06 3.62 -0.12
C LEU A 118 9.21 2.67 1.06
N LEU A 119 8.33 2.80 2.06
CA LEU A 119 8.34 1.98 3.25
C LEU A 119 7.94 0.53 2.95
N VAL A 120 6.92 0.33 2.12
CA VAL A 120 6.47 -1.01 1.72
C VAL A 120 7.54 -1.72 0.88
N PHE A 121 8.19 -1.05 -0.08
CA PHE A 121 9.29 -1.64 -0.84
C PHE A 121 10.46 -2.02 0.06
N ALA A 122 10.88 -1.12 0.96
CA ALA A 122 11.95 -1.41 1.90
C ALA A 122 11.61 -2.64 2.76
N GLY A 123 10.36 -2.75 3.20
CA GLY A 123 9.89 -3.92 3.93
C GLY A 123 9.91 -5.21 3.11
N LEU A 124 9.36 -5.20 1.90
CA LEU A 124 9.36 -6.35 0.99
C LEU A 124 10.78 -6.84 0.66
N LEU A 125 11.73 -5.93 0.48
CA LEU A 125 13.12 -6.27 0.21
C LEU A 125 13.82 -6.93 1.42
N LEU A 126 13.46 -6.53 2.63
CA LEU A 126 14.00 -7.12 3.87
C LEU A 126 13.41 -8.49 4.21
N GLN A 127 12.33 -8.89 3.54
CA GLN A 127 11.70 -10.19 3.74
C GLN A 127 12.67 -11.32 3.40
N PRO A 128 12.80 -12.36 4.27
CA PRO A 128 13.71 -13.47 4.03
C PRO A 128 13.37 -14.20 2.72
N PRO A 129 14.36 -14.55 1.88
CA PRO A 129 14.11 -15.24 0.62
C PRO A 129 13.52 -16.64 0.87
N SER A 130 12.44 -16.97 0.17
CA SER A 130 11.78 -18.29 0.21
C SER A 130 12.52 -19.36 -0.60
N GLY A 131 13.67 -19.06 -1.22
CA GLY A 131 14.46 -20.02 -2.01
C GLY A 131 15.87 -19.53 -2.37
N ALA A 132 16.64 -20.38 -3.07
CA ALA A 132 18.00 -20.08 -3.54
C ALA A 132 18.02 -18.77 -4.36
N GLY A 133 18.98 -17.88 -4.11
CA GLY A 133 19.00 -16.49 -4.62
C GLY A 133 18.74 -16.31 -6.13
N ARG A 134 19.05 -17.33 -6.94
CA ARG A 134 18.73 -17.36 -8.38
C ARG A 134 17.22 -17.30 -8.67
N LYS A 135 16.37 -17.94 -7.86
CA LYS A 135 14.91 -17.87 -8.02
C LYS A 135 14.39 -16.46 -7.71
N ARG A 136 14.94 -15.81 -6.68
CA ARG A 136 14.59 -14.43 -6.30
C ARG A 136 14.97 -13.42 -7.37
N LEU A 137 16.14 -13.58 -8.01
CA LEU A 137 16.55 -12.72 -9.12
C LEU A 137 15.62 -12.84 -10.33
N LEU A 138 15.21 -14.07 -10.70
CA LEU A 138 14.25 -14.27 -11.79
C LEU A 138 12.89 -13.64 -11.48
N ILE A 139 12.39 -13.83 -10.25
CA ILE A 139 11.17 -13.18 -9.77
C ILE A 139 11.27 -11.65 -9.84
N LEU A 140 12.37 -11.06 -9.39
CA LEU A 140 12.59 -9.60 -9.47
C LEU A 140 12.65 -9.11 -10.92
N LEU A 141 13.27 -9.88 -11.81
CA LEU A 141 13.32 -9.55 -13.24
C LEU A 141 11.93 -9.64 -13.87
N ASP A 142 11.14 -10.66 -13.57
CA ASP A 142 9.76 -10.79 -14.03
C ASP A 142 8.91 -9.63 -13.50
N SER A 143 9.09 -9.25 -12.23
CA SER A 143 8.43 -8.07 -11.68
C SER A 143 8.81 -6.79 -12.42
N LEU A 144 10.10 -6.62 -12.75
CA LEU A 144 10.63 -5.45 -13.42
C LEU A 144 10.17 -5.36 -14.87
N ILE A 145 10.10 -6.49 -15.58
CA ILE A 145 9.58 -6.58 -16.95
C ILE A 145 8.09 -6.23 -16.97
N SER A 146 7.31 -6.79 -16.04
CA SER A 146 5.88 -6.47 -15.90
C SER A 146 5.67 -4.98 -15.61
N MET A 147 6.40 -4.44 -14.63
CA MET A 147 6.39 -3.01 -14.27
C MET A 147 6.74 -2.13 -15.48
N GLY A 148 7.84 -2.42 -16.17
CA GLY A 148 8.29 -1.67 -17.34
C GLY A 148 7.29 -1.70 -18.49
N SER A 149 6.60 -2.82 -18.68
CA SER A 149 5.57 -2.97 -19.72
C SER A 149 4.35 -2.11 -19.43
N ILE A 150 3.83 -2.14 -18.19
CA ILE A 150 2.69 -1.31 -17.79
C ILE A 150 3.08 0.18 -17.82
N LEU A 151 4.28 0.51 -17.36
CA LEU A 151 4.79 1.87 -17.39
C LEU A 151 4.93 2.41 -18.82
N ALA A 152 5.40 1.61 -19.77
CA ALA A 152 5.51 2.00 -21.17
C ALA A 152 4.14 2.34 -21.77
N ILE A 153 3.12 1.52 -21.47
CA ILE A 153 1.74 1.77 -21.88
C ILE A 153 1.21 3.06 -21.23
N ALA A 154 1.39 3.21 -19.91
CA ALA A 154 0.99 4.40 -19.17
C ALA A 154 1.69 5.67 -19.68
N TRP A 155 2.95 5.56 -20.10
CA TRP A 155 3.72 6.66 -20.67
C TRP A 155 3.13 7.17 -21.97
N TYR A 156 2.79 6.24 -22.86
CA TYR A 156 2.18 6.57 -24.14
C TYR A 156 0.78 7.18 -23.98
N LEU A 157 -0.02 6.68 -23.03
CA LEU A 157 -1.42 7.06 -22.89
C LEU A 157 -1.66 8.32 -22.02
N LEU A 158 -0.88 8.53 -20.96
CA LEU A 158 -1.12 9.61 -19.99
C LEU A 158 0.14 10.38 -19.59
N LEU A 159 1.21 9.68 -19.20
CA LEU A 159 2.32 10.33 -18.49
C LEU A 159 3.15 11.25 -19.38
N GLY A 160 3.30 10.92 -20.67
CA GLY A 160 4.01 11.77 -21.62
C GLY A 160 3.36 13.15 -21.78
N SER A 161 2.02 13.19 -21.87
CA SER A 161 1.28 14.46 -21.93
C SER A 161 1.34 15.25 -20.62
N LEU A 162 1.26 14.57 -19.46
CA LEU A 162 1.38 15.20 -18.14
C LEU A 162 2.77 15.81 -17.93
N ALA A 163 3.84 15.09 -18.31
CA ALA A 163 5.21 15.59 -18.17
C ALA A 163 5.44 16.86 -18.99
N GLN A 164 4.85 16.94 -20.18
CA GLN A 164 4.99 18.07 -21.10
C GLN A 164 3.94 19.18 -20.88
N ALA A 165 3.03 19.02 -19.92
CA ALA A 165 1.99 20.01 -19.64
C ALA A 165 2.60 21.39 -19.28
N PRO A 166 2.32 22.45 -20.05
CA PRO A 166 2.83 23.79 -19.73
C PRO A 166 2.12 24.36 -18.50
N GLY A 167 2.85 25.01 -17.59
CA GLY A 167 2.28 25.76 -16.47
C GLY A 167 2.08 25.00 -15.15
N GLU A 168 2.33 23.69 -15.11
CA GLU A 168 2.34 22.93 -13.83
C GLU A 168 3.67 23.05 -13.08
N ALA A 169 3.60 23.11 -11.75
CA ALA A 169 4.77 23.10 -10.88
C ALA A 169 5.56 21.78 -11.04
N ASN A 170 6.90 21.86 -11.03
CA ASN A 170 7.78 20.68 -11.20
C ASN A 170 7.48 19.56 -10.20
N LEU A 171 7.08 19.90 -8.97
CA LEU A 171 6.70 18.92 -7.94
C LEU A 171 5.42 18.16 -8.30
N ALA A 172 4.43 18.84 -8.90
CA ALA A 172 3.19 18.23 -9.36
C ALA A 172 3.46 17.18 -10.45
N LYS A 173 4.30 17.54 -11.42
CA LYS A 173 4.75 16.63 -12.48
C LYS A 173 5.49 15.43 -11.91
N PHE A 174 6.41 15.65 -10.97
CA PHE A 174 7.14 14.57 -10.32
C PHE A 174 6.20 13.61 -9.60
N LEU A 175 5.28 14.11 -8.76
CA LEU A 175 4.33 13.29 -8.02
C LEU A 175 3.34 12.57 -8.95
N GLY A 176 2.89 13.24 -10.02
CA GLY A 176 2.01 12.66 -11.04
C GLY A 176 2.65 11.51 -11.82
N LEU A 177 3.97 11.53 -11.99
CA LEU A 177 4.73 10.39 -12.52
C LEU A 177 4.99 9.33 -11.44
N TYR A 178 5.30 9.78 -10.22
CA TYR A 178 5.69 8.93 -9.12
C TYR A 178 4.61 7.92 -8.77
N TYR A 179 3.35 8.34 -8.58
CA TYR A 179 2.30 7.43 -8.12
C TYR A 179 2.05 6.25 -9.06
N PRO A 180 1.83 6.44 -10.38
CA PRO A 180 1.59 5.32 -11.28
C PRO A 180 2.82 4.40 -11.40
N ILE A 181 4.04 4.95 -11.35
CA ILE A 181 5.27 4.17 -11.36
C ILE A 181 5.36 3.29 -10.12
N THR A 182 5.15 3.87 -8.93
CA THR A 182 5.25 3.12 -7.68
C THR A 182 4.12 2.11 -7.50
N ASP A 183 2.92 2.41 -7.97
CA ASP A 183 1.77 1.50 -7.86
C ASP A 183 1.97 0.25 -8.72
N THR A 184 2.42 0.42 -9.96
CA THR A 184 2.72 -0.69 -10.86
C THR A 184 3.89 -1.53 -10.36
N ALA A 185 4.92 -0.87 -9.83
CA ALA A 185 6.05 -1.54 -9.20
C ALA A 185 5.63 -2.34 -7.96
N LEU A 186 4.79 -1.78 -7.09
CA LEU A 186 4.32 -2.43 -5.86
C LEU A 186 3.44 -3.63 -6.18
N LEU A 187 2.49 -3.47 -7.10
CA LEU A 187 1.59 -4.54 -7.52
C LEU A 187 2.40 -5.71 -8.08
N SER A 188 3.39 -5.42 -8.91
CA SER A 188 4.30 -6.41 -9.46
C SER A 188 5.12 -7.11 -8.38
N CYS A 189 5.69 -6.37 -7.42
CA CYS A 189 6.41 -6.96 -6.30
C CYS A 189 5.51 -7.87 -5.45
N VAL A 190 4.30 -7.43 -5.10
CA VAL A 190 3.36 -8.22 -4.29
C VAL A 190 2.87 -9.48 -5.00
N MET A 191 2.76 -9.45 -6.33
CA MET A 191 2.33 -10.61 -7.11
C MET A 191 3.40 -11.70 -7.22
N PHE A 192 4.67 -11.30 -7.33
CA PHE A 192 5.74 -12.24 -7.69
C PHE A 192 6.67 -12.61 -6.52
N LEU A 193 6.81 -11.76 -5.49
CA LEU A 193 7.62 -12.03 -4.28
C LEU A 193 6.82 -12.78 -3.21
#